data_AF-A0A4R2RU83-F1
#
_entry.id   AF-A0A4R2RU83-F1
#
_cell.length_a   1.000
_cell.length_b   1.000
_cell.length_c   1.000
_cell.angle_alpha   90.00
_cell.angle_beta   90.00
_cell.angle_gamma   90.00
#
_symmetry.space_group_name_H-M   'P 1'
#
loop_
_entity.id
_entity.type
_entity.pdbx_description
1 polymer ?
#
loop_
_entity_poly.entity_id
_entity_poly.type
_entity_poly.pdbx_seq_one_letter_code
_entity_poly.pdbx_strand_id
1 'polypeptide(L)'
;MAKKITGYIKLQVPAGEAKPAPPIGPALGQRGVNIMEFCKAFNAGTSELKKGMPIPTVITVYADRSFSFETKTPPASYLIKEAAGLKSGSKEPGKVVAGTIKRSQLSEIATTKMKDLNANDIDAATKIIEGSARAMGLEVVEG
;
A
#
# COMPACT_ATOMS: atom_id res chain seq x y z
N MET A 1 -18.45 2.64 23.29
CA MET A 1 -19.74 2.81 22.59
C MET A 1 -19.44 2.98 21.10
N ALA A 2 -19.85 2.03 20.27
CA ALA A 2 -19.51 2.03 18.85
C ALA A 2 -20.31 3.09 18.10
N LYS A 3 -19.63 4.13 17.60
CA LYS A 3 -20.25 5.15 16.73
C LYS A 3 -20.84 4.46 15.50
N LYS A 4 -22.07 4.80 15.09
CA LYS A 4 -22.70 4.25 13.89
C LYS A 4 -21.87 4.58 12.65
N ILE A 5 -21.41 3.54 11.95
CA ILE A 5 -20.63 3.65 10.73
C ILE A 5 -21.59 3.88 9.55
N THR A 6 -21.38 4.98 8.84
CA THR A 6 -22.15 5.36 7.65
C THR A 6 -21.63 4.66 6.39
N GLY A 7 -20.36 4.25 6.41
CA GLY A 7 -19.74 3.45 5.36
C GLY A 7 -18.22 3.40 5.46
N TYR A 8 -17.64 2.52 4.65
CA TYR A 8 -16.19 2.39 4.47
C TYR A 8 -15.82 2.86 3.06
N ILE A 9 -14.76 3.66 2.98
CA ILE A 9 -14.17 4.11 1.72
C ILE A 9 -12.77 3.53 1.65
N LYS A 10 -12.46 2.79 0.59
CA LYS A 10 -11.12 2.26 0.33
C LYS A 10 -10.53 3.05 -0.82
N LEU A 11 -9.46 3.79 -0.54
CA LEU A 11 -8.76 4.61 -1.53
C LEU A 11 -7.27 4.24 -1.52
N GLN A 12 -6.64 4.37 -2.68
CA GLN A 12 -5.20 4.22 -2.83
C GLN A 12 -4.61 5.60 -3.05
N VAL A 13 -3.78 6.05 -2.11
CA VAL A 13 -3.26 7.42 -2.09
C VAL A 13 -1.72 7.37 -2.15
N PRO A 14 -1.07 8.12 -3.05
CA PRO A 14 0.39 8.18 -3.08
C PRO A 14 0.93 8.89 -1.83
N ALA A 15 1.89 8.25 -1.16
CA ALA A 15 2.58 8.74 0.04
C ALA A 15 3.23 10.10 -0.22
N GLY A 16 3.05 11.05 0.71
CA GLY A 16 3.61 12.40 0.62
C GLY A 16 3.09 13.28 -0.52
N GLU A 17 2.19 12.78 -1.36
CA GLU A 17 1.55 13.51 -2.46
C GLU A 17 0.02 13.48 -2.37
N ALA A 18 -0.56 13.31 -1.17
CA ALA A 18 -2.00 13.43 -1.01
C ALA A 18 -2.45 14.86 -1.33
N LYS A 19 -2.96 15.03 -2.55
CA LYS A 19 -3.60 16.24 -3.05
C LYS A 19 -5.10 15.97 -3.22
N PRO A 20 -5.95 17.01 -3.09
CA PRO A 20 -7.37 16.93 -3.40
C PRO A 20 -7.57 16.82 -4.93
N ALA A 21 -7.05 15.76 -5.54
CA ALA A 21 -7.17 15.48 -6.96
C ALA A 21 -8.53 14.83 -7.27
N PRO A 22 -9.01 14.88 -8.53
CA PRO A 22 -10.29 14.31 -8.95
C PRO A 22 -10.59 12.85 -8.55
N PRO A 23 -9.64 11.93 -8.33
CA PRO A 23 -9.97 10.61 -7.82
C PRO A 23 -10.29 10.57 -6.31
N ILE A 24 -9.72 11.48 -5.50
CA ILE A 24 -9.86 11.49 -4.03
C ILE A 24 -10.96 12.46 -3.60
N GLY A 25 -11.02 13.63 -4.24
CA GLY A 25 -11.92 14.72 -3.87
C GLY A 25 -13.41 14.35 -3.94
N PRO A 26 -13.93 13.84 -5.07
CA PRO A 26 -15.32 13.42 -5.20
C PRO A 26 -15.69 12.25 -4.28
N ALA A 27 -14.81 11.25 -4.14
CA ALA A 27 -15.07 10.06 -3.33
C ALA A 27 -15.22 10.40 -1.83
N LEU A 28 -14.41 11.32 -1.32
CA LEU A 28 -14.46 11.78 0.07
C LEU A 28 -15.50 12.89 0.30
N GLY A 29 -15.62 13.82 -0.64
CA GLY A 29 -16.57 14.92 -0.58
C GLY A 29 -18.03 14.46 -0.59
N GLN A 30 -18.37 13.45 -1.41
CA GLN A 30 -19.72 12.86 -1.44
C GLN A 30 -20.15 12.26 -0.08
N ARG A 31 -19.19 11.90 0.77
CA ARG A 31 -19.44 11.30 2.09
C ARG A 31 -19.25 12.29 3.24
N GLY A 32 -19.01 13.57 2.94
CA GLY A 32 -18.88 14.63 3.94
C GLY A 32 -17.57 14.59 4.72
N VAL A 33 -16.53 13.95 4.19
CA VAL A 33 -15.19 13.89 4.82
C VAL A 33 -14.40 15.15 4.48
N ASN A 34 -13.68 15.70 5.47
CA ASN A 34 -12.84 16.87 5.27
C ASN A 34 -11.55 16.50 4.51
N ILE A 35 -11.55 16.74 3.20
CA ILE A 35 -10.47 16.33 2.27
C ILE A 35 -9.12 16.94 2.68
N MET A 36 -9.10 18.22 3.11
CA MET A 36 -7.86 18.90 3.48
C MET A 36 -7.24 18.33 4.76
N GLU A 37 -8.08 18.00 5.74
CA GLU A 37 -7.66 17.40 7.00
C GLU A 37 -7.15 15.97 6.79
N PHE A 38 -7.84 15.20 5.96
CA PHE A 38 -7.37 13.89 5.53
C PHE A 38 -6.02 13.97 4.83
N CYS A 39 -5.85 14.85 3.83
CA CYS A 39 -4.57 15.00 3.12
C CYS A 39 -3.44 15.41 4.06
N LYS A 40 -3.67 16.31 5.03
CA LYS A 40 -2.66 16.70 6.02
C LYS A 40 -2.29 15.55 6.96
N ALA A 41 -3.28 14.88 7.53
CA ALA A 41 -3.06 13.78 8.47
C ALA A 41 -2.40 12.57 7.77
N PHE A 42 -2.80 12.29 6.53
CA PHE A 42 -2.18 11.27 5.69
C PHE A 42 -0.74 11.63 5.32
N ASN A 43 -0.46 12.86 4.89
CA ASN A 43 0.91 13.27 4.59
C ASN A 43 1.80 13.25 5.84
N ALA A 44 1.27 13.60 7.01
CA ALA A 44 1.99 13.50 8.28
C ALA A 44 2.34 12.03 8.62
N GLY A 45 1.36 11.12 8.56
CA GLY A 45 1.57 9.69 8.83
C GLY A 45 2.39 8.96 7.76
N THR A 46 2.46 9.50 6.55
CA THR A 46 3.25 8.93 5.43
C THR A 46 4.55 9.66 5.16
N SER A 47 4.92 10.64 6.00
CA SER A 47 6.18 11.39 5.88
C SER A 47 7.41 10.51 6.08
N GLU A 48 7.26 9.40 6.83
CA GLU A 48 8.33 8.43 7.07
C GLU A 48 8.47 7.39 5.94
N LEU A 49 7.47 7.28 5.05
CA LEU A 49 7.47 6.34 3.93
C LEU A 49 7.93 7.05 2.65
N LYS A 50 8.56 6.32 1.71
CA LYS A 50 9.06 6.97 0.48
C LYS A 50 7.92 7.64 -0.28
N LYS A 51 8.15 8.90 -0.67
CA LYS A 51 7.22 9.71 -1.45
C LYS A 51 6.88 9.02 -2.77
N GLY A 52 5.60 8.96 -3.12
CA GLY A 52 5.09 8.34 -4.34
C GLY A 52 4.67 6.87 -4.19
N MET A 53 4.90 6.23 -3.04
CA MET A 53 4.38 4.88 -2.79
C MET A 53 2.85 4.90 -2.66
N PRO A 54 2.09 4.13 -3.45
CA PRO A 54 0.66 4.02 -3.26
C PRO A 54 0.36 3.28 -1.96
N ILE A 55 -0.30 3.95 -1.03
CA ILE A 55 -0.68 3.42 0.28
C ILE A 55 -2.20 3.22 0.27
N PRO A 56 -2.68 1.98 0.49
CA PRO A 56 -4.10 1.72 0.63
C PRO A 56 -4.57 2.23 1.98
N THR A 57 -5.55 3.13 1.94
CA THR A 57 -6.13 3.78 3.12
C THR A 57 -7.59 3.40 3.21
N VAL A 58 -8.00 2.91 4.38
CA VAL A 58 -9.39 2.64 4.69
C VAL A 58 -9.91 3.78 5.53
N ILE A 59 -10.94 4.47 5.05
CA ILE A 59 -11.56 5.60 5.72
C ILE A 59 -12.95 5.16 6.16
N THR A 60 -13.15 5.16 7.47
CA THR A 60 -14.41 4.85 8.13
C THR A 60 -15.11 6.18 8.41
N VAL A 61 -16.29 6.36 7.81
CA VAL A 61 -17.11 7.56 8.02
C VAL A 61 -18.19 7.25 9.05
N TYR A 62 -18.29 8.08 10.08
CA TYR A 62 -19.30 7.96 11.13
C TYR A 62 -20.50 8.89 10.86
N ALA A 63 -21.63 8.60 11.51
CA ALA A 63 -22.88 9.35 11.33
C ALA A 63 -22.81 10.81 11.83
N ASP A 64 -21.87 11.11 12.73
CA ASP A 64 -21.59 12.45 13.27
C ASP A 64 -20.71 13.31 12.35
N ARG A 65 -20.47 12.87 11.11
CA ARG A 65 -19.52 13.46 10.15
C ARG A 65 -18.06 13.40 10.60
N SER A 66 -17.76 12.69 11.70
CA SER A 66 -16.38 12.35 12.01
C SER A 66 -15.90 11.24 11.08
N PHE A 67 -14.60 11.22 10.80
CA PHE A 67 -13.96 10.18 10.02
C PHE A 67 -12.75 9.64 10.79
N SER A 68 -12.51 8.35 10.66
CA SER A 68 -11.27 7.71 11.08
C SER A 68 -10.64 7.12 9.83
N PHE A 69 -9.32 7.25 9.70
CA PHE A 69 -8.61 6.64 8.60
C PHE A 69 -7.49 5.76 9.15
N GLU A 70 -7.34 4.60 8.54
CA GLU A 70 -6.26 3.66 8.81
C GLU A 70 -5.44 3.52 7.53
N THR A 71 -4.19 3.99 7.60
CA THR A 71 -3.20 3.78 6.54
C THR A 71 -2.56 2.42 6.70
N LYS A 72 -2.66 1.58 5.68
CA LYS A 72 -1.91 0.32 5.62
C LYS A 72 -0.59 0.53 4.92
N THR A 73 0.38 -0.33 5.21
CA THR A 73 1.64 -0.45 4.48
C THR A 73 1.42 -0.58 2.97
N PRO A 74 2.40 -0.10 2.18
CA PRO A 74 2.33 -0.16 0.73
C PRO A 74 2.19 -1.62 0.22
N PRO A 75 1.53 -1.81 -0.94
CA PRO A 75 1.40 -3.12 -1.57
C PRO A 75 2.78 -3.72 -1.81
N ALA A 76 2.92 -5.03 -1.57
CA ALA A 76 4.17 -5.74 -1.82
C ALA A 76 4.57 -5.59 -3.29
N SER A 77 3.57 -5.59 -4.17
CA SER A 77 3.72 -5.36 -5.60
C SER A 77 4.42 -4.05 -5.97
N TYR A 78 4.26 -2.98 -5.20
CA TYR A 78 4.95 -1.72 -5.47
C TYR A 78 6.40 -1.76 -4.97
N LEU A 79 6.62 -2.22 -3.74
CA LEU A 79 7.96 -2.36 -3.14
C LEU A 79 8.86 -3.28 -3.96
N ILE A 80 8.30 -4.40 -4.44
CA ILE A 80 9.01 -5.36 -5.29
C ILE A 80 9.34 -4.73 -6.65
N LYS A 81 8.42 -3.97 -7.26
CA LYS A 81 8.69 -3.26 -8.54
C LYS A 81 9.79 -2.21 -8.38
N GLU A 82 9.79 -1.48 -7.27
CA GLU A 82 10.81 -0.50 -6.95
C GLU A 82 12.18 -1.17 -6.74
N ALA A 83 12.23 -2.25 -5.96
CA ALA A 83 13.46 -3.02 -5.71
C ALA A 83 14.01 -3.70 -6.98
N ALA A 84 13.12 -4.17 -7.87
CA ALA A 84 13.50 -4.74 -9.16
C ALA A 84 13.79 -3.67 -10.24
N GLY A 85 13.56 -2.38 -9.95
CA GLY A 85 13.77 -1.29 -10.92
C GLY A 85 12.82 -1.29 -12.11
N LEU A 86 11.68 -2.00 -12.03
CA LEU A 86 10.75 -2.20 -13.13
C LEU A 86 9.53 -1.28 -13.03
N LYS A 87 9.23 -0.57 -14.13
CA LYS A 87 8.05 0.32 -14.22
C LYS A 87 6.74 -0.43 -14.49
N SER A 88 6.79 -1.61 -15.09
CA SER A 88 5.63 -2.49 -15.31
C SER A 88 5.96 -3.94 -14.95
N GLY A 89 5.01 -4.65 -14.34
CA GLY A 89 5.12 -6.09 -14.15
C GLY A 89 5.03 -6.84 -15.48
N SER A 90 5.17 -8.17 -15.45
CA SER A 90 5.06 -8.97 -16.66
C SER A 90 3.65 -8.88 -17.25
N LYS A 91 3.54 -8.76 -18.58
CA LYS A 91 2.27 -8.83 -19.30
C LYS A 91 1.70 -10.26 -19.33
N GLU A 92 2.56 -11.27 -19.20
CA GLU A 92 2.19 -12.69 -19.07
C GLU A 92 3.03 -13.34 -17.96
N PRO A 93 2.59 -13.25 -16.69
CA PRO A 93 3.29 -13.90 -15.59
C PRO A 93 3.36 -15.42 -15.83
N GLY A 94 4.57 -15.97 -15.78
CA GLY A 94 4.85 -17.40 -16.02
C GLY A 94 5.37 -17.74 -17.42
N LYS A 95 5.19 -16.86 -18.42
CA LYS A 95 5.81 -17.01 -19.76
C LYS A 95 6.94 -16.02 -20.01
N VAL A 96 6.79 -14.78 -19.54
CA VAL A 96 7.79 -13.73 -19.68
C VAL A 96 8.24 -13.29 -18.30
N VAL A 97 9.52 -13.48 -18.00
CA VAL A 97 10.13 -12.96 -16.77
C VAL A 97 10.33 -11.46 -16.95
N ALA A 98 9.68 -10.65 -16.13
CA ALA A 98 9.82 -9.19 -16.21
C ALA A 98 11.14 -8.68 -15.61
N GLY A 99 11.76 -9.48 -14.74
CA GLY A 99 13.08 -9.24 -14.16
C GLY A 99 13.32 -10.12 -12.94
N THR A 100 14.47 -9.89 -12.30
CA THR A 100 14.93 -10.68 -11.16
C THR A 100 14.92 -9.86 -9.87
N ILE A 101 14.65 -10.50 -8.74
CA ILE A 101 14.78 -9.89 -7.41
C ILE A 101 15.55 -10.82 -6.48
N LYS A 102 16.46 -10.26 -5.67
CA LYS A 102 17.24 -11.04 -4.71
C LYS A 102 16.45 -11.32 -3.44
N ARG A 103 16.66 -12.48 -2.83
CA ARG A 103 16.05 -12.84 -1.54
C ARG A 103 16.41 -11.87 -0.42
N SER A 104 17.64 -11.34 -0.42
CA SER A 104 18.07 -10.26 0.48
C SER A 104 17.15 -9.03 0.42
N GLN A 105 16.83 -8.53 -0.78
CA GLN A 105 15.89 -7.40 -0.94
C GLN A 105 14.47 -7.75 -0.49
N LEU A 106 14.02 -8.98 -0.72
CA LEU A 106 12.71 -9.44 -0.24
C LEU A 106 12.64 -9.44 1.28
N SER A 107 13.73 -9.79 1.97
CA SER A 107 13.79 -9.80 3.43
C SER A 107 13.73 -8.39 4.05
N GLU A 108 14.37 -7.40 3.42
CA GLU A 108 14.27 -5.99 3.81
C GLU A 108 12.84 -5.44 3.64
N ILE A 109 12.22 -5.78 2.50
CA ILE A 109 10.82 -5.46 2.20
C ILE A 109 9.89 -6.14 3.22
N ALA A 110 10.14 -7.41 3.54
CA ALA A 110 9.37 -8.18 4.50
C ALA A 110 9.45 -7.57 5.91
N THR A 111 10.64 -7.14 6.35
CA THR A 111 10.85 -6.47 7.64
C THR A 111 10.08 -5.16 7.72
N THR A 112 10.16 -4.36 6.66
CA THR A 112 9.43 -3.08 6.57
C THR A 112 7.91 -3.30 6.60
N LYS A 113 7.45 -4.38 5.97
CA LYS A 113 6.03 -4.73 5.87
C LYS A 113 5.53 -5.60 7.03
N MET A 114 6.40 -6.02 7.94
CA MET A 114 6.09 -6.98 9.00
C MET A 114 4.99 -6.48 9.94
N LYS A 115 4.89 -5.16 10.14
CA LYS A 115 3.82 -4.53 10.95
C LYS A 115 2.40 -4.81 10.45
N ASP A 116 2.26 -5.12 9.16
CA ASP A 116 0.99 -5.33 8.47
C ASP A 116 0.79 -6.75 7.94
N LEU A 117 1.85 -7.55 7.95
CA LEU A 117 1.79 -8.95 7.59
C LEU A 117 1.34 -9.74 8.81
N ASN A 118 0.36 -10.63 8.62
CA ASN A 118 0.03 -11.68 9.60
C ASN A 118 1.10 -12.80 9.61
N ALA A 119 2.37 -12.46 9.39
CA ALA A 119 3.46 -13.41 9.40
C ALA A 119 3.99 -13.52 10.83
N ASN A 120 4.09 -14.74 11.34
CA ASN A 120 4.66 -14.99 12.68
C ASN A 120 6.18 -14.80 12.70
N ASP A 121 6.84 -15.06 11.56
CA ASP A 121 8.29 -15.03 11.41
C ASP A 121 8.73 -14.23 10.17
N ILE A 122 9.96 -13.71 10.19
CA ILE A 122 10.56 -12.99 9.06
C ILE A 122 10.68 -13.91 7.82
N ASP A 123 10.93 -15.20 8.01
CA ASP A 123 10.95 -16.17 6.91
C ASP A 123 9.56 -16.35 6.27
N ALA A 124 8.50 -16.40 7.08
CA ALA A 124 7.13 -16.47 6.59
C ALA A 124 6.75 -15.18 5.85
N ALA A 125 7.15 -14.03 6.39
CA ALA A 125 6.97 -12.73 5.73
C ALA A 125 7.70 -12.72 4.37
N THR A 126 8.95 -13.18 4.33
CA THR A 126 9.75 -13.26 3.10
C THR A 126 9.09 -14.16 2.06
N LYS A 127 8.56 -15.34 2.45
CA LYS A 127 7.80 -16.23 1.54
C LYS A 127 6.53 -15.59 1.00
N ILE A 128 5.83 -14.78 1.78
CA ILE A 128 4.62 -14.06 1.30
C ILE A 128 5.01 -13.02 0.24
N ILE A 129 6.10 -12.29 0.45
CA ILE A 129 6.62 -11.34 -0.54
C ILE A 129 7.15 -12.08 -1.78
N GLU A 130 7.81 -13.22 -1.60
CA GLU A 130 8.27 -14.10 -2.68
C GLU A 130 7.12 -14.58 -3.56
N GLY A 131 6.03 -15.06 -2.96
CA GLY A 131 4.82 -15.45 -3.69
C GLY A 131 4.22 -14.29 -4.47
N SER A 132 4.25 -13.08 -3.89
CA SER A 132 3.81 -11.85 -4.56
C SER A 132 4.72 -11.47 -5.74
N ALA A 133 6.03 -11.69 -5.64
CA ALA A 133 6.98 -11.46 -6.72
C ALA A 133 6.76 -12.43 -7.89
N ARG A 134 6.61 -13.73 -7.58
CA ARG A 134 6.32 -14.77 -8.58
C ARG A 134 5.00 -14.53 -9.29
N ALA A 135 3.96 -14.10 -8.58
CA ALA A 135 2.66 -13.75 -9.17
C ALA A 135 2.74 -12.57 -10.15
N MET A 136 3.75 -11.70 -10.03
CA MET A 136 4.01 -10.60 -10.97
C MET A 136 4.93 -10.99 -12.14
N GLY A 137 5.38 -12.25 -12.19
CA GLY A 137 6.31 -12.74 -13.20
C GLY A 137 7.75 -12.30 -12.95
N LEU A 138 8.15 -12.11 -11.68
CA LEU A 138 9.54 -11.89 -11.30
C LEU A 138 10.17 -13.20 -10.85
N GLU A 139 11.42 -13.39 -11.24
CA GLU A 139 12.22 -14.53 -10.81
C GLU A 139 12.98 -14.17 -9.53
N VAL A 140 12.80 -15.01 -8.51
CA VAL A 140 13.47 -14.83 -7.23
C VAL A 140 14.78 -15.60 -7.26
N VAL A 141 15.88 -14.88 -7.16
CA VAL A 141 17.22 -15.46 -7.13
C VAL A 141 17.67 -15.55 -5.67
N GLU A 142 18.08 -16.75 -5.23
CA GLU A 142 18.73 -16.92 -3.94
C GLU A 142 20.12 -16.27 -4.02
N GLY A 143 20.29 -15.16 -3.29
CA GLY A 143 21.52 -14.37 -3.27
C GLY A 143 21.57 -13.44 -2.08
#